data_AF-A0A9E4FPV5-F1
#
_entry.id   AF-A0A9E4FPV5-F1
#
_cell.length_a   1.000
_cell.length_b   1.000
_cell.length_c   1.000
_cell.angle_alpha   90.00
_cell.angle_beta   90.00
_cell.angle_gamma   90.00
#
_symmetry.space_group_name_H-M   'P 1'
#
loop_
_entity.id
_entity.type
_entity.pdbx_description
1 polymer ?
#
loop_
_entity_poly.entity_id
_entity_poly.type
_entity_poly.pdbx_seq_one_letter_code
_entity_poly.pdbx_strand_id
1 'polypeptide(L)'
;FFGLGTMPAIMATVIYSVPPGVRLTNLGIRQVSPQTIEAARSFGATPMQLLFKVQIPMAIPTIMAGVNQTTMLALSMVVIASLVGAGGLGEVVNRALGGRQPGNALIGGVAIIIVAIIIDRITQALTRSREQALTGGPQ
;
A
#
# COMPACT_ATOMS: atom_id res chain seq x y z
N PHE A 1 26.48 -8.42 1.41
CA PHE A 1 26.19 -7.54 0.26
C PHE A 1 25.73 -6.14 0.70
N PHE A 2 24.89 -5.96 1.74
CA PHE A 2 24.41 -4.63 2.16
C PHE A 2 24.65 -4.23 3.64
N GLY A 3 25.30 -5.07 4.46
CA GLY A 3 25.58 -4.75 5.88
C GLY A 3 24.34 -4.64 6.75
N LEU A 4 24.48 -4.04 7.94
CA LEU A 4 23.37 -3.55 8.77
C LEU A 4 23.10 -2.08 8.41
N GLY A 5 21.86 -1.63 8.55
CA GLY A 5 21.46 -0.24 8.33
C GLY A 5 20.14 -0.06 7.57
N THR A 6 19.89 1.17 7.13
CA THR A 6 18.63 1.55 6.50
C THR A 6 18.40 0.89 5.14
N MET A 7 19.44 0.74 4.31
CA MET A 7 19.34 0.18 2.97
C MET A 7 18.80 -1.28 2.93
N PRO A 8 19.37 -2.25 3.67
CA PRO A 8 18.84 -3.61 3.69
C PRO A 8 17.43 -3.69 4.29
N ALA A 9 17.11 -2.81 5.25
CA ALA A 9 15.77 -2.73 5.83
C ALA A 9 14.71 -2.25 4.83
N ILE A 10 15.02 -1.23 4.02
CA ILE A 10 14.14 -0.77 2.94
C ILE A 10 13.93 -1.90 1.93
N MET A 11 15.00 -2.57 1.50
CA MET A 11 14.91 -3.68 0.56
C MET A 11 14.02 -4.81 1.08
N ALA A 12 14.21 -5.23 2.34
CA ALA A 12 13.37 -6.25 2.97
C ALA A 12 11.90 -5.81 3.04
N THR A 13 11.66 -4.54 3.40
CA THR A 13 10.31 -3.97 3.48
C THR A 13 9.61 -3.96 2.12
N VAL A 14 10.31 -3.55 1.07
CA VAL A 14 9.78 -3.54 -0.31
C VAL A 14 9.46 -4.96 -0.77
N ILE A 15 10.40 -5.89 -0.64
CA ILE A 15 10.19 -7.29 -1.05
C ILE A 15 9.00 -7.91 -0.30
N TYR A 16 8.85 -7.61 0.99
CA TYR A 16 7.77 -8.11 1.82
C TYR A 16 6.40 -7.51 1.46
N SER A 17 6.35 -6.22 1.14
CA SER A 17 5.08 -5.48 1.00
C SER A 17 4.51 -5.44 -0.43
N VAL A 18 5.34 -5.64 -1.46
CA VAL A 18 4.93 -5.60 -2.88
C VAL A 18 3.91 -6.68 -3.31
N PRO A 19 3.94 -7.94 -2.83
CA PRO A 19 3.07 -9.00 -3.34
C PRO A 19 1.57 -8.69 -3.41
N PRO A 20 0.91 -8.14 -2.37
CA PRO A 20 -0.50 -7.78 -2.45
C PRO A 20 -0.79 -6.69 -3.49
N GLY A 21 0.09 -5.68 -3.63
CA GLY A 21 -0.05 -4.64 -4.65
C GLY A 21 -0.04 -5.22 -6.07
N VAL A 22 0.89 -6.13 -6.37
CA VAL A 22 0.95 -6.83 -7.67
C VAL A 22 -0.27 -7.72 -7.88
N ARG A 23 -0.64 -8.51 -6.87
CA ARG A 23 -1.77 -9.45 -6.94
C ARG A 23 -3.09 -8.72 -7.21
N LEU A 24 -3.38 -7.65 -6.46
CA LEU A 24 -4.63 -6.91 -6.59
C LEU A 24 -4.67 -6.06 -7.86
N THR A 25 -3.51 -5.60 -8.35
CA THR A 25 -3.43 -4.97 -9.68
C THR A 25 -3.78 -5.96 -10.79
N ASN A 26 -3.17 -7.16 -10.78
CA ASN A 26 -3.49 -8.21 -11.78
C ASN A 26 -4.95 -8.66 -11.68
N LEU A 27 -5.47 -8.82 -10.45
CA LEU A 27 -6.87 -9.16 -10.22
C LEU A 27 -7.81 -8.08 -10.78
N GLY A 28 -7.56 -6.81 -10.45
CA GLY A 28 -8.37 -5.69 -10.92
C GLY A 28 -8.45 -5.61 -12.44
N ILE A 29 -7.33 -5.77 -13.13
CA ILE A 29 -7.28 -5.76 -14.60
C ILE A 29 -8.05 -6.95 -15.19
N ARG A 30 -7.91 -8.14 -14.61
CA ARG A 30 -8.59 -9.36 -15.10
C ARG A 30 -10.10 -9.39 -14.81
N GLN A 31 -10.56 -8.64 -13.82
CA GLN A 31 -11.98 -8.55 -13.45
C GLN A 31 -12.76 -7.55 -14.30
N VAL A 32 -12.09 -6.76 -15.16
CA VAL A 32 -12.76 -5.85 -16.07
C VAL A 32 -13.66 -6.65 -17.02
N SER A 33 -14.93 -6.23 -17.14
CA SER A 33 -15.94 -6.89 -17.97
C SER A 33 -15.44 -7.15 -19.40
N PRO A 34 -15.52 -8.40 -19.89
CA PRO A 34 -15.19 -8.73 -21.28
C PRO A 34 -16.01 -7.91 -22.28
N GLN A 35 -17.29 -7.66 -21.99
CA GLN A 35 -18.18 -6.86 -22.85
C GLN A 35 -17.70 -5.42 -23.00
N THR A 36 -17.17 -4.83 -21.92
CA THR A 36 -16.59 -3.47 -21.96
C THR A 36 -15.32 -3.45 -22.81
N ILE A 37 -14.52 -4.52 -22.73
CA ILE A 37 -13.30 -4.67 -23.52
C ILE A 37 -13.63 -4.87 -25.01
N GLU A 38 -14.61 -5.71 -25.32
CA GLU A 38 -15.07 -5.96 -26.69
C GLU A 38 -15.67 -4.68 -27.30
N ALA A 39 -16.50 -3.95 -26.57
CA ALA A 39 -17.05 -2.68 -27.03
C ALA A 39 -15.93 -1.67 -27.34
N ALA A 40 -14.97 -1.48 -26.42
CA ALA A 40 -13.85 -0.58 -26.65
C ALA A 40 -13.01 -0.98 -27.88
N ARG A 41 -12.82 -2.28 -28.13
CA ARG A 41 -12.16 -2.79 -29.34
C ARG A 41 -12.97 -2.55 -30.59
N SER A 42 -14.30 -2.71 -30.55
CA SER A 42 -15.19 -2.40 -31.68
C SER A 42 -15.15 -0.92 -32.07
N PHE A 43 -14.88 -0.03 -31.11
CA PHE A 43 -14.62 1.40 -31.37
C PHE A 43 -13.18 1.71 -31.82
N GLY A 44 -12.35 0.70 -32.08
CA GLY A 44 -10.99 0.85 -32.60
C GLY A 44 -9.91 1.16 -31.56
N ALA A 45 -10.16 0.90 -30.27
CA ALA A 45 -9.16 1.13 -29.23
C ALA A 45 -7.91 0.24 -29.42
N THR A 46 -6.72 0.84 -29.44
CA THR A 46 -5.45 0.11 -29.44
C THR A 46 -5.21 -0.58 -28.07
N PRO A 47 -4.35 -1.61 -27.97
CA PRO A 47 -4.09 -2.29 -26.70
C PRO A 47 -3.64 -1.35 -25.57
N MET A 48 -2.85 -0.32 -25.90
CA MET A 48 -2.42 0.69 -24.93
C MET A 48 -3.57 1.62 -24.53
N GLN A 49 -4.43 2.01 -25.46
CA GLN A 49 -5.64 2.78 -25.13
C GLN A 49 -6.60 1.98 -24.27
N LEU A 50 -6.79 0.69 -24.58
CA LEU A 50 -7.60 -0.22 -23.79
C LEU A 50 -7.06 -0.34 -22.36
N LEU A 51 -5.74 -0.50 -22.19
CA LEU A 51 -5.12 -0.59 -20.87
C LEU A 51 -5.30 0.71 -20.07
N PHE A 52 -4.86 1.85 -20.60
CA PHE A 52 -4.80 3.11 -19.85
C PHE A 52 -6.13 3.86 -19.76
N LYS A 53 -7.04 3.70 -20.73
CA LYS A 53 -8.32 4.42 -20.75
C LYS A 53 -9.52 3.58 -20.31
N VAL A 54 -9.41 2.25 -20.30
CA VAL A 54 -10.53 1.37 -19.94
C VAL A 54 -10.16 0.50 -18.73
N GLN A 55 -9.15 -0.36 -18.86
CA GLN A 55 -8.85 -1.35 -17.82
C GLN A 55 -8.33 -0.72 -16.53
N ILE A 56 -7.34 0.17 -16.60
CA ILE A 56 -6.77 0.82 -15.41
C ILE A 56 -7.84 1.63 -14.68
N PRO A 57 -8.61 2.54 -15.32
CA PRO A 57 -9.65 3.31 -14.63
C PRO A 57 -10.69 2.43 -13.94
N MET A 58 -11.12 1.34 -14.57
CA MET A 58 -12.07 0.38 -14.00
C MET A 58 -11.47 -0.46 -12.87
N ALA A 59 -10.17 -0.75 -12.93
CA ALA A 59 -9.45 -1.53 -11.94
C ALA A 59 -8.93 -0.71 -10.75
N ILE A 60 -9.03 0.63 -10.79
CA ILE A 60 -8.53 1.55 -9.75
C ILE A 60 -8.95 1.13 -8.34
N PRO A 61 -10.23 0.80 -8.04
CA PRO A 61 -10.64 0.45 -6.68
C PRO A 61 -9.85 -0.74 -6.13
N THR A 62 -9.68 -1.78 -6.95
CA THR A 62 -8.91 -2.98 -6.60
C THR A 62 -7.41 -2.68 -6.49
N ILE A 63 -6.85 -1.86 -7.38
CA ILE A 63 -5.45 -1.42 -7.29
C ILE A 63 -5.21 -0.66 -5.99
N MET A 64 -6.11 0.24 -5.62
CA MET A 64 -6.02 1.03 -4.39
C MET A 64 -6.16 0.17 -3.14
N ALA A 65 -6.99 -0.89 -3.17
CA ALA A 65 -7.00 -1.91 -2.12
C ALA A 65 -5.64 -2.60 -1.98
N GLY A 66 -4.95 -2.85 -3.11
CA GLY A 66 -3.58 -3.35 -3.15
C GLY A 66 -2.58 -2.40 -2.51
N VAL A 67 -2.63 -1.12 -2.87
CA VAL A 67 -1.80 -0.07 -2.27
C VAL A 67 -2.01 -0.02 -0.75
N ASN A 68 -3.26 -0.06 -0.29
CA ASN A 68 -3.55 -0.07 1.13
C ASN A 68 -2.89 -1.26 1.86
N GLN A 69 -3.01 -2.47 1.30
CA GLN A 69 -2.38 -3.66 1.88
C GLN A 69 -0.85 -3.57 1.88
N THR A 70 -0.24 -3.12 0.77
CA THR A 70 1.20 -2.89 0.68
C THR A 70 1.68 -1.90 1.73
N THR A 71 0.97 -0.79 1.91
CA THR A 71 1.31 0.21 2.94
C THR A 71 1.17 -0.35 4.36
N MET A 72 0.11 -1.10 4.64
CA MET A 72 -0.07 -1.77 5.95
C MET A 72 1.07 -2.74 6.26
N LEU A 73 1.47 -3.56 5.29
CA LEU A 73 2.61 -4.47 5.45
C LEU A 73 3.93 -3.71 5.62
N ALA A 74 4.16 -2.64 4.86
CA ALA A 74 5.36 -1.82 4.99
C ALA A 74 5.46 -1.18 6.38
N LEU A 75 4.34 -0.67 6.92
CA LEU A 75 4.29 -0.09 8.27
C LEU A 75 4.51 -1.13 9.36
N SER A 76 4.03 -2.36 9.18
CA SER A 76 4.30 -3.46 10.11
C SER A 76 5.80 -3.76 10.23
N MET A 77 6.58 -3.47 9.20
CA MET A 77 8.02 -3.71 9.15
C MET A 77 8.84 -2.68 9.94
N VAL A 78 8.26 -1.55 10.41
CA VAL A 78 9.01 -0.46 11.08
C VAL A 78 9.79 -0.95 12.31
N VAL A 79 9.19 -1.82 13.13
CA VAL A 79 9.87 -2.37 14.33
C VAL A 79 10.98 -3.33 13.94
N ILE A 80 10.73 -4.22 12.98
CA ILE A 80 11.69 -5.22 12.52
C ILE A 80 12.87 -4.55 11.80
N ALA A 81 12.61 -3.56 10.95
CA ALA A 81 13.60 -2.75 10.27
C ALA A 81 14.59 -2.10 11.25
N SER A 82 14.09 -1.62 12.39
CA SER A 82 14.96 -1.01 13.40
C SER A 82 15.87 -2.01 14.14
N LEU A 83 15.54 -3.32 14.18
CA LEU A 83 16.42 -4.36 14.73
C LEU A 83 17.71 -4.52 13.93
N VAL A 84 17.65 -4.24 12.62
CA VAL A 84 18.81 -4.29 11.71
C VAL A 84 19.46 -2.91 11.50
N GLY A 85 19.13 -1.93 12.35
CA GLY A 85 19.80 -0.61 12.37
C GLY A 85 19.20 0.43 11.42
N ALA A 86 17.94 0.28 10.99
CA ALA A 86 17.26 1.33 10.21
C ALA A 86 16.91 2.58 11.04
N GLY A 87 16.91 2.49 12.37
CA GLY A 87 16.54 3.57 13.29
C GLY A 87 15.04 3.88 13.31
N GLY A 88 14.69 5.11 13.68
CA GLY A 88 13.32 5.63 13.65
C GLY A 88 12.46 5.21 14.84
N LEU A 89 11.12 5.26 14.66
CA LEU A 89 10.17 4.96 15.73
C LEU A 89 10.30 3.53 16.28
N GLY A 90 10.70 2.57 15.43
CA GLY A 90 10.96 1.20 15.84
C GLY A 90 12.11 1.09 16.86
N GLU A 91 13.10 1.99 16.81
CA GLU A 91 14.22 1.99 17.74
C GLU A 91 13.78 2.36 19.17
N VAL A 92 12.81 3.27 19.30
CA VAL A 92 12.22 3.62 20.61
C VAL A 92 11.55 2.39 21.24
N VAL A 93 10.80 1.64 20.43
CA VAL A 93 10.14 0.40 20.87
C VAL A 93 11.17 -0.66 21.24
N ASN A 94 12.16 -0.90 20.38
CA ASN A 94 13.18 -1.93 20.61
C ASN A 94 14.06 -1.65 21.83
N ARG A 95 14.48 -0.39 22.03
CA ARG A 95 15.24 0.01 23.23
C ARG A 95 14.41 -0.15 24.50
N ALA A 96 13.12 0.19 24.46
CA ALA A 96 12.24 0.02 25.61
C ALA A 96 12.00 -1.45 25.99
N LEU A 97 11.88 -2.33 24.98
CA LEU A 97 11.79 -3.78 25.17
C LEU A 97 13.10 -4.36 25.75
N GLY A 98 14.26 -3.92 25.25
CA GLY A 98 15.57 -4.36 25.77
C GLY A 98 15.91 -3.81 27.15
N GLY A 99 15.43 -2.60 27.49
CA GLY A 99 15.77 -1.87 28.72
C GLY A 99 14.84 -2.11 29.91
N ARG A 100 13.89 -3.05 29.83
CA ARG A 100 12.84 -3.30 30.86
C ARG A 100 12.02 -2.07 31.25
N GLN A 101 11.82 -1.12 30.33
CA GLN A 101 10.99 0.07 30.54
C GLN A 101 9.70 -0.03 29.72
N PRO A 102 8.69 -0.82 30.16
CA PRO A 102 7.49 -1.09 29.37
C PRO A 102 6.69 0.17 29.02
N GLY A 103 6.74 1.21 29.86
CA GLY A 103 6.08 2.49 29.58
C GLY A 103 6.56 3.14 28.28
N ASN A 104 7.87 3.10 28.01
CA ASN A 104 8.44 3.66 26.79
C ASN A 104 8.11 2.82 25.54
N ALA A 105 7.91 1.51 25.70
CA ALA A 105 7.48 0.63 24.62
C ALA A 105 6.03 0.94 24.21
N LEU A 106 5.17 1.24 25.20
CA LEU A 106 3.80 1.67 24.96
C LEU A 106 3.75 3.01 24.20
N ILE A 107 4.52 4.01 24.63
CA ILE A 107 4.58 5.32 23.97
C ILE A 107 5.07 5.17 22.51
N GLY A 108 6.14 4.41 22.29
CA GLY A 108 6.65 4.13 20.95
C GLY A 108 5.63 3.39 20.06
N GLY A 109 4.93 2.40 20.61
CA GLY A 109 3.88 1.67 19.91
C GLY A 109 2.70 2.56 19.53
N VAL A 110 2.22 3.41 20.45
CA VAL A 110 1.13 4.36 20.19
C VAL A 110 1.54 5.37 19.11
N ALA A 111 2.78 5.87 19.14
CA ALA A 111 3.28 6.77 18.08
C ALA A 111 3.25 6.10 16.70
N ILE A 112 3.67 4.83 16.59
CA ILE A 112 3.61 4.06 15.34
C ILE A 112 2.14 3.89 14.89
N ILE A 113 1.23 3.55 15.81
CA ILE A 113 -0.19 3.39 15.50
C ILE A 113 -0.80 4.69 14.96
N ILE A 114 -0.50 5.83 15.57
CA ILE A 114 -1.00 7.13 15.11
C ILE A 114 -0.53 7.42 13.68
N VAL A 115 0.76 7.19 13.39
CA VAL A 115 1.31 7.36 12.04
C VAL A 115 0.63 6.42 11.05
N ALA A 116 0.41 5.16 11.43
CA ALA A 116 -0.28 4.18 10.59
C ALA A 116 -1.72 4.61 10.29
N ILE A 117 -2.47 5.10 11.28
CA ILE A 117 -3.84 5.60 11.10
C ILE A 117 -3.86 6.81 10.16
N ILE A 118 -2.91 7.74 10.30
CA ILE A 118 -2.82 8.92 9.41
C ILE A 118 -2.60 8.48 7.96
N ILE A 119 -1.66 7.57 7.74
CA ILE A 119 -1.34 7.06 6.40
C ILE A 119 -2.53 6.29 5.81
N ASP A 120 -3.19 5.45 6.61
CA ASP A 120 -4.40 4.71 6.21
C ASP A 120 -5.53 5.67 5.81
N ARG A 121 -5.78 6.70 6.62
CA ARG A 121 -6.78 7.74 6.34
C ARG A 121 -6.51 8.46 5.02
N ILE A 122 -5.26 8.86 4.77
CA ILE A 122 -4.85 9.52 3.52
C ILE A 122 -5.07 8.57 2.33
N THR A 123 -4.65 7.30 2.46
CA THR A 123 -4.78 6.30 1.40
C THR A 123 -6.26 6.05 1.06
N GLN A 124 -7.12 5.92 2.07
CA GLN A 124 -8.55 5.75 1.88
C GLN A 124 -9.25 6.98 1.30
N ALA A 125 -8.83 8.19 1.68
CA ALA A 125 -9.40 9.43 1.12
C ALA A 125 -9.16 9.53 -0.39
N LEU A 126 -7.97 9.13 -0.85
CA LEU A 126 -7.64 9.06 -2.28
C LEU A 126 -8.47 8.01 -3.02
N THR A 127 -8.77 6.87 -2.37
CA THR A 127 -9.62 5.82 -2.95
C THR A 127 -11.08 6.27 -3.08
N ARG A 128 -11.68 6.79 -2.00
CA ARG A 128 -13.09 7.20 -1.96
C ARG A 128 -13.42 8.30 -2.98
N SER A 129 -12.50 9.26 -3.15
CA SER A 129 -12.64 10.34 -4.14
C SER A 129 -12.73 9.81 -5.58
N ARG A 130 -12.12 8.64 -5.85
CA ARG A 130 -12.11 8.01 -7.18
C ARG A 130 -13.30 7.09 -7.42
N GLU A 131 -13.76 6.37 -6.40
CA GLU A 131 -14.99 5.58 -6.48
C GLU A 131 -16.20 6.48 -6.78
N GLN A 132 -16.31 7.62 -6.10
CA GLN A 132 -17.37 8.60 -6.34
C GLN A 132 -17.32 9.23 -7.75
N ALA A 133 -16.12 9.41 -8.31
CA ALA A 133 -15.97 9.91 -9.68
C ALA A 133 -16.39 8.89 -10.75
N LEU A 134 -16.29 7.58 -10.45
CA LEU A 134 -16.65 6.50 -11.39
C LEU A 134 -18.13 6.13 -11.33
N THR A 135 -18.80 6.31 -10.18
CA THR A 135 -20.23 5.99 -10.01
C THR A 135 -21.19 7.13 -10.37
N GLY A 136 -20.68 8.28 -10.84
CA GLY A 136 -21.48 9.49 -11.01
C GLY A 136 -21.73 10.19 -9.68
N GLY A 137 -21.58 11.51 -9.68
CA GLY A 137 -21.68 12.36 -8.49
C GLY A 137 -23.02 12.27 -7.72
N PRO A 138 -23.11 12.93 -6.56
CA PRO A 138 -24.19 12.76 -5.60
C PRO A 138 -25.56 13.02 -6.24
N GLN A 139 -26.51 12.12 -5.99
CA GLN A 139 -27.93 12.40 -6.13
C GLN A 139 -28.37 13.45 -5.11
#